data_AF-A0A2S1JIZ7-F1
#
_entry.id   AF-A0A2S1JIZ7-F1
#
_cell.length_a   1.000
_cell.length_b   1.000
_cell.length_c   1.000
_cell.angle_alpha   90.00
_cell.angle_beta   90.00
_cell.angle_gamma   90.00
#
_symmetry.space_group_name_H-M   'P 1'
#
loop_
_entity.id
_entity.type
_entity.pdbx_description
1 polymer ?
#
loop_
_entity_poly.entity_id
_entity_poly.type
_entity_poly.pdbx_seq_one_letter_code
_entity_poly.pdbx_strand_id
1 'polypeptide(L)'
;MSEVKVNGSACCDRPAAPLSPTTRLAVQGTAEPFAINFSRPFRCASLDRKKFPAHPGHLQLAKPASDYIGPDNQKIKQVKENNMRLASRFGLTHSIRQERPLTNDELVKVVPSVFSEEKHNSRSDRYTYIPTITLLDKLREEGFQPFFACQSRVRDEDKRGHTKHMVRLRREGANKGTEVPEIILLNSHDGSSSYQMIPGMFRFVCTNGLVCGTSFGEIRVPHKGDIVGRVIEGAYEVLGIFDKITEGVDVMKSIALTKEEQRLFGQAALTYRYEDENKSPVSIEQIIHPRRYEDKKDDIWTTYQRVQENLIKGGLPGRTEKGKRTTTRPVKAIDGDVKLNKALWLIAEKFRTLKG
;
A
#
# COMPACT_ATOMS: atom_id res chain seq x y z
N MET A 1 -69.14 -57.88 53.66
CA MET A 1 -68.06 -57.88 52.65
C MET A 1 -67.01 -56.90 53.14
N SER A 2 -66.02 -57.31 53.94
CA SER A 2 -64.85 -58.13 53.59
C SER A 2 -63.94 -57.46 52.55
N GLU A 3 -62.65 -57.21 52.80
CA GLU A 3 -61.84 -57.26 54.04
C GLU A 3 -60.44 -56.67 53.68
N VAL A 4 -59.70 -56.06 54.64
CA VAL A 4 -58.24 -56.29 54.93
C VAL A 4 -57.17 -56.03 53.82
N LYS A 5 -55.89 -55.64 54.00
CA LYS A 5 -54.91 -55.06 55.00
C LYS A 5 -53.59 -54.83 54.18
N VAL A 6 -52.49 -54.12 54.54
CA VAL A 6 -52.10 -53.24 55.67
C VAL A 6 -50.96 -52.28 55.21
N ASN A 7 -50.70 -51.25 56.02
CA ASN A 7 -49.51 -50.39 56.17
C ASN A 7 -48.13 -50.84 55.63
N GLY A 8 -47.27 -49.85 55.36
CA GLY A 8 -45.80 -49.96 55.36
C GLY A 8 -45.15 -48.89 54.46
N SER A 9 -44.59 -47.78 54.95
CA SER A 9 -43.34 -47.62 55.72
C SER A 9 -42.06 -47.60 54.87
N ALA A 10 -41.61 -46.39 54.54
CA ALA A 10 -40.22 -45.88 54.56
C ALA A 10 -39.07 -46.54 53.77
N CYS A 11 -38.11 -45.65 53.44
CA CYS A 11 -36.71 -45.88 53.09
C CYS A 11 -36.32 -46.25 51.65
N CYS A 12 -35.15 -45.70 51.32
CA CYS A 12 -34.40 -45.73 50.08
C CYS A 12 -34.07 -47.15 49.60
N ASP A 13 -34.02 -47.34 48.27
CA ASP A 13 -32.88 -48.02 47.64
C ASP A 13 -32.82 -47.75 46.11
N ARG A 14 -31.61 -47.85 45.54
CA ARG A 14 -31.39 -47.88 44.08
C ARG A 14 -31.67 -49.28 43.54
N PRO A 15 -32.02 -49.42 42.25
CA PRO A 15 -31.29 -50.43 41.47
C PRO A 15 -30.92 -50.06 40.03
N ALA A 16 -29.75 -50.60 39.64
CA ALA A 16 -29.34 -51.20 38.37
C ALA A 16 -29.79 -50.64 36.99
N ALA A 17 -28.81 -50.53 36.09
CA ALA A 17 -29.01 -50.45 34.64
C ALA A 17 -29.40 -51.80 34.01
N PRO A 18 -29.89 -51.79 32.76
CA PRO A 18 -29.33 -52.74 31.79
C PRO A 18 -29.09 -52.18 30.37
N LEU A 19 -27.93 -52.56 29.82
CA LEU A 19 -27.63 -52.93 28.43
C LEU A 19 -27.80 -51.92 27.27
N SER A 20 -26.79 -51.94 26.39
CA SER A 20 -26.72 -51.22 25.12
C SER A 20 -27.50 -51.91 24.00
N PRO A 21 -27.66 -51.23 22.86
CA PRO A 21 -26.92 -51.72 21.69
C PRO A 21 -26.06 -50.64 20.99
N THR A 22 -25.04 -51.13 20.31
CA THR A 22 -23.98 -50.37 19.65
C THR A 22 -24.46 -49.64 18.40
N THR A 23 -24.31 -48.31 18.35
CA THR A 23 -24.21 -47.57 17.07
C THR A 23 -23.13 -46.50 17.20
N ARG A 24 -22.03 -46.66 16.44
CA ARG A 24 -21.03 -45.60 16.27
C ARG A 24 -21.64 -44.47 15.44
N LEU A 25 -21.79 -43.28 16.00
CA LEU A 25 -21.85 -42.06 15.20
C LEU A 25 -20.51 -41.32 15.34
N ALA A 26 -19.83 -41.12 14.21
CA ALA A 26 -18.54 -40.43 14.19
C ALA A 26 -18.76 -38.91 14.36
N VAL A 27 -18.14 -38.31 15.37
CA VAL A 27 -18.05 -36.85 15.49
C VAL A 27 -17.00 -36.37 14.48
N GLN A 28 -17.44 -36.07 13.26
CA GLN A 28 -16.63 -35.33 12.30
C GLN A 28 -16.64 -33.85 12.65
N GLY A 29 -15.70 -33.44 13.50
CA GLY A 29 -15.37 -32.02 13.67
C GLY A 29 -14.59 -31.52 12.45
N THR A 30 -15.27 -30.91 11.49
CA THR A 30 -14.63 -30.18 10.39
C THR A 30 -14.56 -28.70 10.73
N ALA A 31 -13.46 -28.27 11.33
CA ALA A 31 -13.08 -26.87 11.31
C ALA A 31 -12.65 -26.51 9.87
N GLU A 32 -13.49 -25.77 9.15
CA GLU A 32 -13.09 -25.25 7.83
C GLU A 32 -12.05 -24.13 8.01
N PRO A 33 -10.89 -24.19 7.34
CA PRO A 33 -9.92 -23.12 7.37
C PRO A 33 -10.37 -21.95 6.49
N PHE A 34 -10.30 -20.72 7.02
CA PHE A 34 -10.52 -19.47 6.28
C PHE A 34 -9.50 -19.30 5.14
N ALA A 35 -9.81 -19.84 3.96
CA ALA A 35 -8.96 -19.74 2.78
C ALA A 35 -9.26 -18.46 1.98
N ILE A 36 -8.52 -17.38 2.26
CA ILE A 36 -8.53 -16.19 1.39
C ILE A 36 -7.76 -16.53 0.09
N ASN A 37 -8.53 -16.83 -0.96
CA ASN A 37 -8.00 -17.36 -2.20
C ASN A 37 -7.36 -16.24 -3.06
N PHE A 38 -6.05 -16.03 -2.93
CA PHE A 38 -5.29 -15.11 -3.79
C PHE A 38 -4.96 -15.77 -5.13
N SER A 39 -5.67 -15.35 -6.19
CA SER A 39 -5.46 -15.81 -7.57
C SER A 39 -3.99 -15.67 -8.00
N ARG A 40 -3.35 -16.80 -8.34
CA ARG A 40 -1.98 -16.83 -8.87
C ARG A 40 -1.93 -16.16 -10.26
N PRO A 41 -0.87 -15.42 -10.61
CA PRO A 41 -0.68 -14.93 -11.97
C PRO A 41 -0.39 -16.10 -12.92
N PHE A 42 -0.99 -16.06 -14.12
CA PHE A 42 -0.78 -17.03 -15.19
C PHE A 42 0.70 -17.13 -15.58
N ARG A 43 1.21 -18.36 -15.73
CA ARG A 43 2.47 -18.61 -16.46
C ARG A 43 2.18 -18.43 -17.95
N CYS A 44 2.78 -17.43 -18.59
CA CYS A 44 2.77 -17.35 -20.04
C CYS A 44 3.76 -18.38 -20.61
N ALA A 45 3.30 -19.21 -21.54
CA ALA A 45 4.14 -20.23 -22.18
C ALA A 45 5.18 -19.59 -23.11
N SER A 46 6.34 -20.22 -23.21
CA SER A 46 7.36 -19.91 -24.21
C SER A 46 6.87 -20.29 -25.61
N LEU A 47 6.91 -19.34 -26.56
CA LEU A 47 6.70 -19.60 -27.98
C LEU A 47 7.97 -19.30 -28.77
N ASP A 48 8.23 -20.13 -29.78
CA ASP A 48 9.53 -20.27 -30.42
C ASP A 48 9.99 -19.08 -31.26
N ARG A 49 11.32 -18.90 -31.29
CA ARG A 49 12.00 -18.01 -32.24
C ARG A 49 12.03 -18.68 -33.62
N LYS A 50 11.31 -18.13 -34.61
CA LYS A 50 11.60 -18.36 -36.03
C LYS A 50 12.29 -17.14 -36.65
N LYS A 51 13.48 -17.38 -37.21
CA LYS A 51 14.28 -16.41 -37.98
C LYS A 51 13.67 -16.25 -39.38
N PHE A 52 13.76 -15.06 -39.99
CA PHE A 52 13.92 -14.82 -41.44
C PHE A 52 14.49 -13.39 -41.65
N PRO A 53 15.03 -13.03 -42.84
CA PRO A 53 16.33 -12.35 -42.92
C PRO A 53 16.29 -10.86 -43.32
N ALA A 54 17.47 -10.25 -43.36
CA ALA A 54 17.70 -8.85 -43.73
C ALA A 54 17.93 -8.64 -45.24
N HIS A 55 17.92 -7.35 -45.65
CA HIS A 55 18.55 -6.67 -46.80
C HIS A 55 17.57 -5.67 -47.49
N PRO A 56 18.02 -4.74 -48.35
CA PRO A 56 18.55 -3.44 -47.89
C PRO A 56 17.92 -2.24 -48.63
N GLY A 57 18.29 -1.00 -48.29
CA GLY A 57 17.96 0.16 -49.14
C GLY A 57 18.09 1.52 -48.46
N HIS A 58 19.01 2.36 -48.97
CA HIS A 58 19.02 3.79 -48.69
C HIS A 58 17.78 4.47 -49.29
N LEU A 59 17.24 5.49 -48.60
CA LEU A 59 16.97 6.77 -49.25
C LEU A 59 17.09 7.91 -48.26
N GLN A 60 17.59 9.05 -48.74
CA GLN A 60 18.03 10.19 -47.94
C GLN A 60 17.15 11.39 -48.33
N LEU A 61 16.37 11.94 -47.39
CA LEU A 61 15.52 13.11 -47.63
C LEU A 61 15.67 14.16 -46.52
N ALA A 62 15.52 15.42 -46.92
CA ALA A 62 16.12 16.56 -46.25
C ALA A 62 15.32 17.09 -45.04
N LYS A 63 16.04 17.81 -44.16
CA LYS A 63 15.46 18.70 -43.14
C LYS A 63 14.93 19.99 -43.80
N PRO A 64 13.82 20.57 -43.32
CA PRO A 64 13.66 22.01 -43.23
C PRO A 64 14.12 22.51 -41.84
N ALA A 65 14.57 23.77 -41.78
CA ALA A 65 14.98 24.44 -40.55
C ALA A 65 13.87 25.39 -40.05
N SER A 66 13.78 25.59 -38.73
CA SER A 66 13.30 26.84 -38.15
C SER A 66 13.87 27.02 -36.74
N ASP A 67 14.81 27.95 -36.61
CA ASP A 67 15.30 28.44 -35.32
C ASP A 67 14.20 29.25 -34.61
N TYR A 68 14.13 29.16 -33.29
CA TYR A 68 13.84 30.24 -32.34
C TYR A 68 13.89 29.68 -30.91
N ILE A 69 15.00 29.91 -30.19
CA ILE A 69 15.14 29.57 -28.76
C ILE A 69 15.39 30.86 -27.99
N GLY A 70 14.48 31.21 -27.08
CA GLY A 70 14.59 32.37 -26.20
C GLY A 70 15.65 32.21 -25.09
N PRO A 71 16.21 33.31 -24.57
CA PRO A 71 17.41 33.29 -23.74
C PRO A 71 17.14 33.09 -22.23
N ASP A 72 16.65 31.92 -21.82
CA ASP A 72 16.57 31.54 -20.38
C ASP A 72 17.32 30.24 -20.03
N ASN A 73 17.67 29.42 -21.03
CA ASN A 73 18.19 28.07 -20.79
C ASN A 73 19.70 28.00 -20.41
N GLN A 74 20.39 29.15 -20.33
CA GLN A 74 21.80 29.20 -19.92
C GLN A 74 21.99 29.19 -18.40
N LYS A 75 21.06 29.75 -17.61
CA LYS A 75 21.15 29.74 -16.14
C LYS A 75 21.01 28.33 -15.54
N ILE A 76 20.23 27.45 -16.19
CA ILE A 76 20.02 26.07 -15.72
C ILE A 76 21.28 25.20 -15.91
N LYS A 77 22.07 25.44 -16.96
CA LYS A 77 23.33 24.71 -17.19
C LYS A 77 24.40 25.06 -16.14
N GLN A 78 24.51 26.33 -15.76
CA GLN A 78 25.59 26.81 -14.90
C GLN A 78 25.50 26.31 -13.44
N VAL A 79 24.32 25.86 -12.99
CA VAL A 79 24.12 25.26 -11.66
C VAL A 79 24.60 23.80 -11.59
N LYS A 80 24.76 23.10 -12.73
CA LYS A 80 25.14 21.67 -12.76
C LYS A 80 26.61 21.38 -12.45
N GLU A 81 27.54 22.32 -12.67
CA GLU A 81 28.98 22.00 -12.66
C GLU A 81 29.74 22.36 -11.36
N ASN A 82 29.24 23.29 -10.55
CA ASN A 82 30.01 23.87 -9.43
C ASN A 82 29.71 23.31 -8.02
N ASN A 83 29.27 22.05 -7.89
CA ASN A 83 29.07 21.47 -6.56
C ASN A 83 29.47 19.98 -6.46
N MET A 84 30.76 19.70 -6.67
CA MET A 84 31.38 18.42 -6.30
C MET A 84 32.64 18.63 -5.45
N ARG A 85 32.47 18.58 -4.13
CA ARG A 85 33.21 17.72 -3.16
C ARG A 85 33.29 18.36 -1.78
N LEU A 86 32.47 17.87 -0.85
CA LEU A 86 32.85 17.57 0.54
C LEU A 86 31.75 16.69 1.18
N ALA A 87 32.12 15.86 2.15
CA ALA A 87 31.26 14.85 2.81
C ALA A 87 30.67 13.73 1.91
N SER A 88 31.53 12.82 1.45
CA SER A 88 31.06 11.47 1.11
C SER A 88 30.60 10.73 2.38
N ARG A 89 29.63 9.80 2.24
CA ARG A 89 29.06 8.90 3.29
C ARG A 89 27.89 9.38 4.17
N PHE A 90 27.25 10.51 3.87
CA PHE A 90 25.82 10.63 4.21
C PHE A 90 24.99 10.06 3.06
N GLY A 91 24.28 8.96 3.31
CA GLY A 91 23.47 8.31 2.28
C GLY A 91 22.28 9.19 1.92
N LEU A 92 22.20 9.66 0.66
CA LEU A 92 21.09 10.47 0.17
C LEU A 92 19.74 9.81 0.49
N THR A 93 18.93 10.51 1.28
CA THR A 93 17.59 10.06 1.65
C THR A 93 16.69 10.15 0.42
N HIS A 94 16.32 9.03 -0.19
CA HIS A 94 15.39 8.99 -1.34
C HIS A 94 13.91 9.17 -0.93
N SER A 95 13.65 9.86 0.18
CA SER A 95 12.33 10.14 0.71
C SER A 95 12.35 11.42 1.55
N ILE A 96 11.36 12.28 1.39
CA ILE A 96 11.14 13.48 2.19
C ILE A 96 9.68 13.59 2.62
N ARG A 97 9.45 14.11 3.82
CA ARG A 97 8.14 14.51 4.35
C ARG A 97 8.28 15.89 4.96
N GLN A 98 7.29 16.75 4.77
CA GLN A 98 7.17 18.04 5.46
C GLN A 98 5.72 18.25 5.93
N GLU A 99 5.53 19.12 6.91
CA GLU A 99 4.19 19.58 7.35
C GLU A 99 3.66 20.74 6.49
N ARG A 100 4.54 21.38 5.73
CA ARG A 100 4.23 22.35 4.67
C ARG A 100 4.37 21.71 3.28
N PRO A 101 3.83 22.34 2.21
CA PRO A 101 4.14 21.96 0.83
C PRO A 101 5.64 21.85 0.55
N LEU A 102 6.02 20.86 -0.25
CA LEU A 102 7.38 20.60 -0.74
C LEU A 102 7.71 21.54 -1.91
N THR A 103 8.87 22.17 -1.84
CA THR A 103 9.39 23.03 -2.91
C THR A 103 9.99 22.21 -4.05
N ASN A 104 10.17 22.82 -5.23
CA ASN A 104 10.83 22.14 -6.35
C ASN A 104 12.28 21.79 -6.02
N ASP A 105 13.02 22.65 -5.30
CA ASP A 105 14.38 22.36 -4.84
C ASP A 105 14.47 21.11 -3.93
N GLU A 106 13.48 20.92 -3.06
CA GLU A 106 13.37 19.73 -2.21
C GLU A 106 13.07 18.47 -3.04
N LEU A 107 12.13 18.58 -3.99
CA LEU A 107 11.77 17.47 -4.88
C LEU A 107 12.93 17.08 -5.81
N VAL A 108 13.66 18.04 -6.41
CA VAL A 108 14.84 17.77 -7.27
C VAL A 108 15.92 17.00 -6.51
N LYS A 109 16.19 17.35 -5.24
CA LYS A 109 17.24 16.71 -4.42
C LYS A 109 16.90 15.26 -4.07
N VAL A 110 15.62 14.95 -3.87
CA VAL A 110 15.17 13.69 -3.26
C VAL A 110 14.53 12.73 -4.27
N VAL A 111 13.79 13.28 -5.22
CA VAL A 111 13.00 12.58 -6.26
C VAL A 111 13.31 13.17 -7.66
N PRO A 112 14.59 13.24 -8.09
CA PRO A 112 14.95 13.82 -9.38
C PRO A 112 14.25 13.17 -10.59
N SER A 113 13.75 11.94 -10.49
CA SER A 113 13.02 11.30 -11.61
C SER A 113 11.70 11.99 -11.97
N VAL A 114 11.14 12.81 -11.08
CA VAL A 114 9.95 13.64 -11.38
C VAL A 114 10.25 14.75 -12.40
N PHE A 115 11.51 15.21 -12.47
CA PHE A 115 12.00 16.29 -13.35
C PHE A 115 12.74 15.75 -14.58
N SER A 116 12.60 14.47 -14.89
CA SER A 116 13.13 13.94 -16.14
C SER A 116 12.36 14.58 -17.31
N GLU A 117 13.09 15.06 -18.32
CA GLU A 117 12.53 15.69 -19.53
C GLU A 117 12.54 14.73 -20.73
N GLU A 118 13.24 13.59 -20.63
CA GLU A 118 13.45 12.65 -21.73
C GLU A 118 12.82 11.26 -21.45
N LYS A 119 12.27 10.64 -22.49
CA LYS A 119 11.82 9.24 -22.45
C LYS A 119 13.04 8.32 -22.37
N HIS A 120 13.03 7.31 -21.49
CA HIS A 120 14.06 6.28 -21.52
C HIS A 120 14.07 5.61 -22.90
N ASN A 121 15.26 5.39 -23.49
CA ASN A 121 15.50 4.78 -24.81
C ASN A 121 14.84 3.40 -25.06
N SER A 122 14.15 2.83 -24.08
CA SER A 122 13.39 1.58 -24.19
C SER A 122 11.90 1.78 -24.54
N ARG A 123 11.44 3.03 -24.71
CA ARG A 123 10.03 3.38 -24.98
C ARG A 123 9.80 3.65 -26.47
N SER A 124 8.71 3.13 -27.00
CA SER A 124 8.31 3.29 -28.41
C SER A 124 7.74 4.68 -28.71
N ASP A 125 7.55 5.01 -30.00
CA ASP A 125 7.07 6.34 -30.42
C ASP A 125 5.58 6.58 -30.19
N ARG A 126 4.83 5.54 -29.79
CA ARG A 126 3.42 5.68 -29.35
C ARG A 126 3.28 6.08 -27.88
N TYR A 127 4.39 6.18 -27.14
CA TYR A 127 4.41 6.58 -25.73
C TYR A 127 4.46 8.11 -25.63
N THR A 128 3.38 8.73 -25.19
CA THR A 128 3.36 10.18 -24.93
C THR A 128 4.10 10.46 -23.62
N TYR A 129 5.30 11.02 -23.72
CA TYR A 129 6.09 11.43 -22.57
C TYR A 129 5.63 12.80 -22.06
N ILE A 130 5.33 12.88 -20.76
CA ILE A 130 5.14 14.14 -20.04
C ILE A 130 5.97 14.02 -18.75
N PRO A 131 6.82 14.99 -18.41
CA PRO A 131 7.51 15.04 -17.12
C PRO A 131 6.50 15.01 -15.97
N THR A 132 6.79 14.28 -14.89
CA THR A 132 5.85 14.24 -13.76
C THR A 132 5.73 15.61 -13.08
N ILE A 133 6.77 16.45 -13.13
CA ILE A 133 6.72 17.83 -12.64
C ILE A 133 5.63 18.65 -13.34
N THR A 134 5.45 18.52 -14.66
CA THR A 134 4.41 19.24 -15.40
C THR A 134 3.01 18.90 -14.90
N LEU A 135 2.78 17.64 -14.54
CA LEU A 135 1.51 17.19 -13.95
C LEU A 135 1.37 17.67 -12.50
N LEU A 136 2.45 17.68 -11.72
CA LEU A 136 2.43 18.21 -10.35
C LEU A 136 2.14 19.72 -10.33
N ASP A 137 2.68 20.49 -11.27
CA ASP A 137 2.41 21.92 -11.37
C ASP A 137 0.96 22.19 -11.78
N LYS A 138 0.36 21.39 -12.67
CA LYS A 138 -1.09 21.43 -12.90
C LYS A 138 -1.91 21.03 -11.69
N LEU A 139 -1.53 19.98 -10.96
CA LEU A 139 -2.21 19.61 -9.72
C LEU A 139 -2.09 20.71 -8.65
N ARG A 140 -0.99 21.48 -8.61
CA ARG A 140 -0.84 22.66 -7.75
C ARG A 140 -1.75 23.83 -8.15
N GLU A 141 -1.94 24.07 -9.45
CA GLU A 141 -2.92 25.05 -9.96
C GLU A 141 -4.34 24.68 -9.49
N GLU A 142 -4.68 23.38 -9.48
CA GLU A 142 -5.94 22.84 -8.93
C GLU A 142 -5.98 22.77 -7.37
N GLY A 143 -4.97 23.34 -6.69
CA GLY A 143 -4.89 23.42 -5.24
C GLY A 143 -4.39 22.15 -4.52
N PHE A 144 -3.80 21.18 -5.23
CA PHE A 144 -3.17 20.00 -4.63
C PHE A 144 -1.67 20.19 -4.44
N GLN A 145 -1.23 20.22 -3.19
CA GLN A 145 0.15 20.49 -2.79
C GLN A 145 0.87 19.22 -2.29
N PRO A 146 2.14 18.99 -2.64
CA PRO A 146 2.89 17.79 -2.24
C PRO A 146 3.44 17.90 -0.81
N PHE A 147 3.21 16.90 0.05
CA PHE A 147 3.70 16.86 1.45
C PHE A 147 4.67 15.71 1.72
N PHE A 148 4.70 14.70 0.85
CA PHE A 148 5.68 13.62 0.89
C PHE A 148 6.07 13.23 -0.53
N ALA A 149 7.34 12.89 -0.73
CA ALA A 149 7.82 12.35 -1.99
C ALA A 149 8.95 11.33 -1.76
N CYS A 150 8.98 10.25 -2.53
CA CYS A 150 10.08 9.29 -2.53
C CYS A 150 10.33 8.67 -3.91
N GLN A 151 11.52 8.13 -4.13
CA GLN A 151 11.84 7.31 -5.31
C GLN A 151 12.51 5.99 -4.98
N SER A 152 12.32 5.00 -5.85
CA SER A 152 12.95 3.69 -5.74
C SER A 152 14.46 3.81 -5.94
N ARG A 153 15.24 3.30 -4.99
CA ARG A 153 16.71 3.31 -5.06
C ARG A 153 17.19 2.40 -6.18
N VAL A 154 17.88 2.97 -7.15
CA VAL A 154 18.54 2.24 -8.25
C VAL A 154 20.05 2.16 -7.99
N ARG A 155 20.71 1.11 -8.49
CA ARG A 155 22.18 0.95 -8.47
C ARG A 155 22.86 1.46 -9.73
N ASP A 156 22.12 1.40 -10.83
CA ASP A 156 22.42 1.86 -12.17
C ASP A 156 22.06 3.35 -12.27
N GLU A 157 23.03 4.20 -12.60
CA GLU A 157 22.87 5.66 -12.57
C GLU A 157 22.03 6.16 -13.75
N ASP A 158 22.12 5.53 -14.93
CA ASP A 158 21.35 5.91 -16.12
C ASP A 158 19.84 5.75 -15.88
N LYS A 159 19.46 4.80 -15.02
CA LYS A 159 18.06 4.56 -14.63
C LYS A 159 17.59 5.44 -13.47
N ARG A 160 18.47 6.20 -12.82
CA ARG A 160 18.12 7.06 -11.67
C ARG A 160 17.12 8.16 -12.04
N GLY A 161 17.17 8.67 -13.27
CA GLY A 161 16.24 9.66 -13.82
C GLY A 161 14.87 9.09 -14.20
N HIS A 162 14.73 7.77 -14.37
CA HIS A 162 13.48 7.17 -14.87
C HIS A 162 12.76 6.26 -13.86
N THR A 163 13.36 6.09 -12.69
CA THR A 163 12.90 5.16 -11.65
C THR A 163 11.52 5.52 -11.09
N LYS A 164 10.81 4.48 -10.64
CA LYS A 164 9.50 4.58 -9.98
C LYS A 164 9.55 5.51 -8.77
N HIS A 165 8.65 6.46 -8.74
CA HIS A 165 8.50 7.46 -7.69
C HIS A 165 7.06 7.55 -7.21
N MET A 166 6.90 8.09 -6.00
CA MET A 166 5.62 8.34 -5.35
C MET A 166 5.63 9.77 -4.81
N VAL A 167 4.55 10.51 -5.03
CA VAL A 167 4.28 11.81 -4.43
C VAL A 167 2.91 11.74 -3.75
N ARG A 168 2.81 12.23 -2.52
CA ARG A 168 1.55 12.33 -1.77
C ARG A 168 1.13 13.79 -1.69
N LEU A 169 -0.05 14.05 -2.20
CA LEU A 169 -0.65 15.37 -2.38
C LEU A 169 -1.83 15.53 -1.41
N ARG A 170 -2.04 16.75 -0.92
CA ARG A 170 -3.24 17.15 -0.17
C ARG A 170 -3.80 18.41 -0.77
N ARG A 171 -5.11 18.63 -0.60
CA ARG A 171 -5.70 19.94 -0.93
C ARG A 171 -5.13 21.01 -0.01
N GLU A 172 -4.91 22.20 -0.54
CA GLU A 172 -4.49 23.35 0.27
C GLU A 172 -5.51 23.63 1.40
N GLY A 173 -5.00 24.01 2.58
CA GLY A 173 -5.80 24.15 3.80
C GLY A 173 -6.13 22.83 4.52
N ALA A 174 -6.05 21.66 3.87
CA ALA A 174 -6.32 20.34 4.47
C ALA A 174 -5.15 19.82 5.35
N ASN A 175 -4.69 20.66 6.28
CA ASN A 175 -3.61 20.38 7.24
C ASN A 175 -4.08 20.44 8.70
N LYS A 176 -5.41 20.45 8.94
CA LYS A 176 -6.00 20.49 10.29
C LYS A 176 -6.83 19.23 10.52
N GLY A 177 -6.57 18.52 11.61
CA GLY A 177 -7.27 17.29 11.99
C GLY A 177 -6.32 16.20 12.51
N THR A 178 -6.88 15.08 12.99
CA THR A 178 -6.12 13.87 13.34
C THR A 178 -5.75 13.05 12.10
N GLU A 179 -6.66 13.03 11.13
CA GLU A 179 -6.53 12.38 9.83
C GLU A 179 -6.90 13.35 8.70
N VAL A 180 -6.21 13.27 7.55
CA VAL A 180 -6.51 14.04 6.33
C VAL A 180 -6.40 13.15 5.08
N PRO A 181 -7.34 13.27 4.11
CA PRO A 181 -7.23 12.56 2.84
C PRO A 181 -5.99 12.99 2.03
N GLU A 182 -5.39 12.05 1.31
CA GLU A 182 -4.26 12.28 0.40
C GLU A 182 -4.53 11.68 -0.97
N ILE A 183 -4.08 12.33 -2.05
CA ILE A 183 -3.90 11.68 -3.35
C ILE A 183 -2.47 11.14 -3.41
N ILE A 184 -2.32 9.85 -3.71
CA ILE A 184 -1.03 9.21 -3.90
C ILE A 184 -0.80 9.06 -5.40
N LEU A 185 0.04 9.93 -5.95
CA LEU A 185 0.51 9.85 -7.34
C LEU A 185 1.70 8.89 -7.39
N LEU A 186 1.60 7.84 -8.21
CA LEU A 186 2.67 6.89 -8.48
C LEU A 186 2.92 6.82 -9.99
N ASN A 187 4.19 6.86 -10.39
CA ASN A 187 4.59 6.79 -11.80
C ASN A 187 6.02 6.22 -11.96
N SER A 188 6.38 5.83 -13.17
CA SER A 188 7.77 5.52 -13.57
C SER A 188 7.99 5.87 -15.05
N HIS A 189 9.06 6.58 -15.37
CA HIS A 189 9.39 6.95 -16.76
C HIS A 189 10.14 5.83 -17.53
N ASP A 190 10.51 4.73 -16.86
CA ASP A 190 10.98 3.49 -17.49
C ASP A 190 9.84 2.62 -18.05
N GLY A 191 8.57 3.01 -17.81
CA GLY A 191 7.38 2.29 -18.22
C GLY A 191 7.19 0.92 -17.55
N SER A 192 7.75 0.72 -16.34
CA SER A 192 7.39 -0.38 -15.44
C SER A 192 6.08 -0.16 -14.69
N SER A 193 5.53 1.05 -14.77
CA SER A 193 4.25 1.50 -14.21
C SER A 193 3.63 2.56 -15.13
N SER A 194 2.30 2.67 -15.10
CA SER A 194 1.58 3.83 -15.62
C SER A 194 1.53 4.93 -14.56
N TYR A 195 0.99 6.10 -14.92
CA TYR A 195 0.40 6.97 -13.91
C TYR A 195 -0.69 6.20 -13.14
N GLN A 196 -0.64 6.30 -11.82
CA GLN A 196 -1.66 5.80 -10.89
C GLN A 196 -1.97 6.90 -9.89
N MET A 197 -3.25 7.19 -9.69
CA MET A 197 -3.75 8.06 -8.63
C MET A 197 -4.55 7.18 -7.68
N ILE A 198 -4.07 7.05 -6.44
CA ILE A 198 -4.65 6.17 -5.43
C ILE A 198 -5.11 7.03 -4.26
N PRO A 199 -6.35 6.92 -3.78
CA PRO A 199 -6.76 7.59 -2.56
C PRO A 199 -6.00 7.04 -1.36
N GLY A 200 -5.67 7.92 -0.43
CA GLY A 200 -5.02 7.60 0.83
C GLY A 200 -5.58 8.42 1.97
N MET A 201 -5.17 8.05 3.18
CA MET A 201 -5.51 8.77 4.41
C MET A 201 -4.24 8.91 5.24
N PHE A 202 -3.88 10.12 5.64
CA PHE A 202 -2.70 10.37 6.47
C PHE A 202 -3.11 10.70 7.89
N ARG A 203 -2.48 10.02 8.85
CA ARG A 203 -2.70 10.27 10.29
C ARG A 203 -1.48 10.94 10.89
N PHE A 204 -1.67 12.16 11.38
CA PHE A 204 -0.58 13.01 11.90
C PHE A 204 0.15 12.36 13.07
N VAL A 205 -0.60 11.82 14.04
CA VAL A 205 -0.09 11.23 15.29
C VAL A 205 0.97 10.14 15.06
N CYS A 206 0.92 9.44 13.93
CA CYS A 206 1.92 8.44 13.55
C CYS A 206 2.91 8.89 12.48
N THR A 207 2.61 9.94 11.72
CA THR A 207 3.13 10.19 10.36
C THR A 207 2.91 9.01 9.38
N ASN A 208 1.92 8.14 9.64
CA ASN A 208 1.59 7.05 8.72
C ASN A 208 0.73 7.60 7.58
N GLY A 209 1.24 7.51 6.36
CA GLY A 209 0.44 7.67 5.16
C GLY A 209 -0.14 6.33 4.75
N LEU A 210 -1.44 6.13 4.95
CA LEU A 210 -2.12 4.93 4.49
C LEU A 210 -2.31 4.98 2.97
N VAL A 211 -2.60 3.82 2.40
CA VAL A 211 -3.14 3.67 1.05
C VAL A 211 -4.51 3.04 1.24
N CYS A 212 -5.56 3.75 0.84
CA CYS A 212 -6.94 3.29 1.01
C CYS A 212 -7.41 2.59 -0.26
N GLY A 213 -8.35 1.66 -0.10
CA GLY A 213 -9.08 1.07 -1.20
C GLY A 213 -8.57 -0.27 -1.72
N THR A 214 -9.48 -0.95 -2.40
CA THR A 214 -9.22 -2.06 -3.33
C THR A 214 -8.95 -1.48 -4.72
N SER A 215 -9.21 -2.23 -5.79
CA SER A 215 -9.34 -1.67 -7.15
C SER A 215 -10.40 -0.56 -7.26
N PHE A 216 -11.32 -0.45 -6.28
CA PHE A 216 -12.29 0.64 -6.19
C PHE A 216 -11.58 1.96 -5.83
N GLY A 217 -11.34 2.79 -6.85
CA GLY A 217 -10.80 4.14 -6.71
C GLY A 217 -9.34 4.35 -7.11
N GLU A 218 -8.62 3.31 -7.55
CA GLU A 218 -7.34 3.52 -8.23
C GLU A 218 -7.57 3.92 -9.69
N ILE A 219 -7.24 5.17 -10.02
CA ILE A 219 -7.33 5.68 -11.38
C ILE A 219 -5.99 5.45 -12.08
N ARG A 220 -6.04 4.81 -13.26
CA ARG A 220 -4.86 4.55 -14.09
C ARG A 220 -4.92 5.36 -15.36
N VAL A 221 -4.06 6.37 -15.48
CA VAL A 221 -3.95 7.15 -16.71
C VAL A 221 -2.91 6.50 -17.63
N PRO A 222 -3.30 5.97 -18.80
CA PRO A 222 -2.34 5.40 -19.74
C PRO A 222 -1.51 6.52 -20.39
N HIS A 223 -0.24 6.24 -20.70
CA HIS A 223 0.67 7.18 -21.39
C HIS A 223 0.34 7.34 -22.89
N LYS A 224 -0.90 7.70 -23.22
CA LYS A 224 -1.41 7.87 -24.59
C LYS A 224 -2.60 8.84 -24.62
N GLY A 225 -2.52 9.83 -25.52
CA GLY A 225 -3.56 10.85 -25.72
C GLY A 225 -3.35 12.03 -24.78
N ASP A 226 -4.43 12.75 -24.46
CA ASP A 226 -4.38 13.78 -23.42
C ASP A 226 -4.22 13.11 -22.04
N ILE A 227 -3.00 13.15 -21.52
CA ILE A 227 -2.65 12.67 -20.18
C ILE A 227 -2.96 13.75 -19.14
N VAL A 228 -2.83 15.05 -19.50
CA VAL A 228 -2.94 16.15 -18.53
C VAL A 228 -4.39 16.29 -18.08
N GLY A 229 -5.34 16.39 -19.02
CA GLY A 229 -6.76 16.46 -18.71
C GLY A 229 -7.23 15.28 -17.88
N ARG A 230 -6.79 14.05 -18.23
CA ARG A 230 -7.13 12.82 -17.49
C ARG A 230 -6.53 12.74 -16.09
N VAL A 231 -5.37 13.34 -15.85
CA VAL A 231 -4.78 13.40 -14.49
C VAL A 231 -5.52 14.43 -13.64
N ILE A 232 -5.96 15.55 -14.23
CA ILE A 232 -6.79 16.55 -13.53
C ILE A 232 -8.18 15.97 -13.23
N GLU A 233 -8.85 15.39 -14.22
CA GLU A 233 -10.13 14.66 -14.06
C GLU A 233 -10.01 13.58 -12.99
N GLY A 234 -8.93 12.77 -13.03
CA GLY A 234 -8.65 11.78 -12.01
C GLY A 234 -8.42 12.36 -10.60
N ALA A 235 -7.87 13.57 -10.48
CA ALA A 235 -7.77 14.25 -9.18
C ALA A 235 -9.16 14.55 -8.59
N TYR A 236 -10.08 15.03 -9.43
CA TYR A 236 -11.46 15.33 -9.06
C TYR A 236 -12.29 14.08 -8.77
N GLU A 237 -12.14 13.01 -9.55
CA GLU A 237 -12.76 11.71 -9.25
C GLU A 237 -12.30 11.19 -7.88
N VAL A 238 -11.00 11.27 -7.56
CA VAL A 238 -10.47 10.84 -6.26
C VAL A 238 -11.03 11.68 -5.10
N LEU A 239 -11.31 12.98 -5.28
CA LEU A 239 -12.01 13.78 -4.25
C LEU A 239 -13.37 13.19 -3.90
N GLY A 240 -14.18 12.78 -4.90
CA GLY A 240 -15.49 12.16 -4.67
C GLY A 240 -15.45 10.80 -3.97
N ILE A 241 -14.25 10.22 -3.79
CA ILE A 241 -14.02 8.98 -3.05
C ILE A 241 -13.59 9.29 -1.60
N PHE A 242 -13.04 10.47 -1.31
CA PHE A 242 -12.58 10.84 0.03
C PHE A 242 -13.71 10.88 1.06
N ASP A 243 -14.91 11.32 0.69
CA ASP A 243 -16.06 11.35 1.59
C ASP A 243 -16.42 9.92 2.05
N LYS A 244 -16.48 8.97 1.10
CA LYS A 244 -16.76 7.54 1.36
C LYS A 244 -15.67 6.87 2.19
N ILE A 245 -14.40 7.28 2.01
CA ILE A 245 -13.29 6.79 2.83
C ILE A 245 -13.41 7.35 4.24
N THR A 246 -13.75 8.64 4.40
CA THR A 246 -13.89 9.29 5.71
C THR A 246 -15.05 8.68 6.50
N GLU A 247 -16.21 8.50 5.86
CA GLU A 247 -17.35 7.75 6.41
C GLU A 247 -16.95 6.31 6.80
N GLY A 248 -16.25 5.60 5.91
CA GLY A 248 -15.74 4.26 6.19
C GLY A 248 -14.82 4.21 7.42
N VAL A 249 -13.93 5.20 7.57
CA VAL A 249 -13.06 5.37 8.74
C VAL A 249 -13.86 5.63 10.01
N ASP A 250 -14.88 6.48 9.97
CA ASP A 250 -15.69 6.80 11.15
C ASP A 250 -16.58 5.63 11.58
N VAL A 251 -17.06 4.81 10.64
CA VAL A 251 -17.69 3.51 10.94
C VAL A 251 -16.66 2.52 11.54
N MET A 252 -15.42 2.46 11.04
CA MET A 252 -14.37 1.63 11.66
C MET A 252 -13.99 2.11 13.07
N LYS A 253 -14.15 3.40 13.39
CA LYS A 253 -13.91 3.96 14.74
C LYS A 253 -15.05 3.67 15.72
N SER A 254 -16.28 3.43 15.24
CA SER A 254 -17.43 3.13 16.11
C SER A 254 -17.56 1.65 16.47
N ILE A 255 -17.00 0.75 15.66
CA ILE A 255 -17.06 -0.71 15.88
C ILE A 255 -15.88 -1.18 16.75
N ALA A 256 -16.17 -1.63 17.97
CA ALA A 256 -15.20 -2.21 18.90
C ALA A 256 -14.81 -3.67 18.55
N LEU A 257 -13.53 -4.01 18.71
CA LEU A 257 -12.99 -5.37 18.61
C LEU A 257 -12.61 -5.94 19.98
N THR A 258 -13.13 -7.12 20.29
CA THR A 258 -12.66 -7.97 21.38
C THR A 258 -11.18 -8.34 21.20
N LYS A 259 -10.53 -8.83 22.26
CA LYS A 259 -9.11 -9.22 22.18
C LYS A 259 -8.87 -10.35 21.18
N GLU A 260 -9.79 -11.31 21.05
CA GLU A 260 -9.68 -12.37 20.05
C GLU A 260 -9.87 -11.84 18.62
N GLU A 261 -10.79 -10.90 18.38
CA GLU A 261 -10.93 -10.26 17.07
C GLU A 261 -9.70 -9.43 16.69
N GLN A 262 -9.06 -8.75 17.66
CA GLN A 262 -7.79 -8.06 17.42
C GLN A 262 -6.66 -9.05 17.10
N ARG A 263 -6.61 -10.19 17.79
CA ARG A 263 -5.66 -11.26 17.47
C ARG A 263 -5.90 -11.80 16.06
N LEU A 264 -7.14 -12.01 15.67
CA LEU A 264 -7.52 -12.45 14.32
C LEU A 264 -7.14 -11.43 13.24
N PHE A 265 -7.29 -10.13 13.51
CA PHE A 265 -6.82 -9.07 12.60
C PHE A 265 -5.30 -9.15 12.42
N GLY A 266 -4.55 -9.18 13.54
CA GLY A 266 -3.09 -9.28 13.50
C GLY A 266 -2.63 -10.56 12.79
N GLN A 267 -3.33 -11.66 13.02
CA GLN A 267 -3.07 -12.93 12.36
C GLN A 267 -3.20 -12.84 10.84
N ALA A 268 -4.33 -12.34 10.32
CA ALA A 268 -4.52 -12.13 8.88
C ALA A 268 -3.42 -11.22 8.28
N ALA A 269 -2.97 -10.21 9.03
CA ALA A 269 -1.90 -9.32 8.62
C ALA A 269 -0.51 -10.01 8.58
N LEU A 270 -0.19 -10.89 9.53
CA LEU A 270 1.06 -11.68 9.51
C LEU A 270 1.06 -12.69 8.37
N THR A 271 -0.02 -13.44 8.19
CA THR A 271 -0.19 -14.36 7.05
C THR A 271 0.00 -13.64 5.73
N TYR A 272 -0.57 -12.43 5.56
CA TYR A 272 -0.33 -11.64 4.36
C TYR A 272 1.14 -11.20 4.20
N ARG A 273 1.79 -10.77 5.29
CA ARG A 273 3.13 -10.18 5.24
C ARG A 273 4.25 -11.22 5.02
N TYR A 274 4.07 -12.42 5.54
CA TYR A 274 5.07 -13.49 5.62
C TYR A 274 4.64 -14.81 4.94
N GLU A 275 3.51 -14.79 4.21
CA GLU A 275 2.82 -15.94 3.58
C GLU A 275 2.21 -16.94 4.57
N ASP A 276 2.74 -16.98 5.80
CA ASP A 276 2.37 -17.89 6.89
C ASP A 276 2.72 -17.20 8.22
N GLU A 277 1.85 -17.30 9.22
CA GLU A 277 2.10 -16.75 10.55
C GLU A 277 3.33 -17.38 11.21
N ASN A 278 3.56 -18.68 10.97
CA ASN A 278 4.62 -19.46 11.61
C ASN A 278 6.01 -19.06 11.09
N LYS A 279 6.06 -18.40 9.93
CA LYS A 279 7.26 -17.80 9.35
C LYS A 279 7.47 -16.36 9.81
N SER A 280 6.48 -15.75 10.47
CA SER A 280 6.63 -14.42 11.06
C SER A 280 7.72 -14.44 12.12
N PRO A 281 8.67 -13.49 12.09
CA PRO A 281 9.66 -13.38 13.15
C PRO A 281 9.11 -12.77 14.44
N VAL A 282 7.85 -12.31 14.44
CA VAL A 282 7.19 -11.59 15.54
C VAL A 282 5.80 -12.16 15.81
N SER A 283 5.36 -12.11 17.07
CA SER A 283 4.05 -12.61 17.46
C SER A 283 2.93 -11.62 17.11
N ILE A 284 1.68 -12.12 17.12
CA ILE A 284 0.47 -11.33 16.93
C ILE A 284 0.40 -10.20 17.97
N GLU A 285 0.68 -10.50 19.23
CA GLU A 285 0.70 -9.54 20.34
C GLU A 285 1.64 -8.36 20.05
N GLN A 286 2.82 -8.61 19.49
CA GLN A 286 3.80 -7.56 19.20
C GLN A 286 3.31 -6.58 18.13
N ILE A 287 2.54 -7.03 17.14
CA ILE A 287 2.05 -6.16 16.07
C ILE A 287 0.73 -5.47 16.42
N ILE A 288 -0.12 -6.05 17.27
CA ILE A 288 -1.32 -5.37 17.80
C ILE A 288 -1.01 -4.48 19.01
N HIS A 289 0.22 -4.48 19.53
CA HIS A 289 0.60 -3.61 20.64
C HIS A 289 0.73 -2.14 20.18
N PRO A 290 0.08 -1.17 20.87
CA PRO A 290 0.23 0.24 20.57
C PRO A 290 1.67 0.73 20.80
N ARG A 291 2.17 1.59 19.91
CA ARG A 291 3.46 2.29 20.12
C ARG A 291 3.35 3.52 21.03
N ARG A 292 2.14 4.01 21.27
CA ARG A 292 1.82 5.26 21.98
C ARG A 292 0.42 5.20 22.61
N TYR A 293 0.10 6.14 23.49
CA TYR A 293 -1.15 6.10 24.27
C TYR A 293 -2.41 6.30 23.40
N GLU A 294 -2.31 7.13 22.38
CA GLU A 294 -3.38 7.54 21.45
C GLU A 294 -3.94 6.37 20.61
N ASP A 295 -3.22 5.24 20.58
CA ASP A 295 -3.61 4.04 19.84
C ASP A 295 -4.16 2.93 20.77
N LYS A 296 -4.45 3.22 22.04
CA LYS A 296 -4.97 2.23 22.99
C LYS A 296 -6.43 1.83 22.77
N LYS A 297 -7.17 2.51 21.88
CA LYS A 297 -8.56 2.15 21.61
C LYS A 297 -8.65 0.78 20.91
N ASP A 298 -9.70 0.06 21.26
CA ASP A 298 -9.96 -1.30 20.81
C ASP A 298 -10.84 -1.37 19.54
N ASP A 299 -11.11 -0.25 18.85
CA ASP A 299 -11.88 -0.20 17.60
C ASP A 299 -11.13 -0.74 16.37
N ILE A 300 -11.85 -1.03 15.27
CA ILE A 300 -11.28 -1.55 14.01
C ILE A 300 -10.20 -0.59 13.49
N TRP A 301 -10.49 0.71 13.44
CA TRP A 301 -9.58 1.71 12.89
C TRP A 301 -8.25 1.73 13.65
N THR A 302 -8.33 1.80 14.97
CA THR A 302 -7.15 1.88 15.84
C THR A 302 -6.38 0.56 15.85
N THR A 303 -7.06 -0.59 15.76
CA THR A 303 -6.40 -1.90 15.61
C THR A 303 -5.63 -2.00 14.28
N TYR A 304 -6.26 -1.62 13.17
CA TYR A 304 -5.62 -1.53 11.85
C TYR A 304 -4.37 -0.65 11.89
N GLN A 305 -4.47 0.54 12.49
CA GLN A 305 -3.36 1.50 12.56
C GLN A 305 -2.17 0.98 13.36
N ARG A 306 -2.42 0.28 14.49
CA ARG A 306 -1.35 -0.38 15.29
C ARG A 306 -0.59 -1.40 14.46
N VAL A 307 -1.32 -2.28 13.78
CA VAL A 307 -0.75 -3.35 12.94
C VAL A 307 0.00 -2.77 11.74
N GLN A 308 -0.57 -1.79 11.04
CA GLN A 308 0.04 -1.09 9.92
C GLN A 308 1.38 -0.46 10.32
N GLU A 309 1.41 0.27 11.43
CA GLU A 309 2.63 0.95 11.88
C GLU A 309 3.74 -0.05 12.22
N ASN A 310 3.37 -1.12 12.94
CA ASN A 310 4.31 -2.14 13.37
C ASN A 310 4.92 -2.93 12.20
N LEU A 311 4.13 -3.24 11.17
CA LEU A 311 4.60 -3.96 9.99
C LEU A 311 5.40 -3.09 9.01
N ILE A 312 5.07 -1.80 8.89
CA ILE A 312 5.75 -0.88 7.95
C ILE A 312 7.02 -0.29 8.56
N LYS A 313 6.98 0.20 9.80
CA LYS A 313 8.18 0.78 10.45
C LYS A 313 9.17 -0.31 10.88
N GLY A 314 8.70 -1.53 11.13
CA GLY A 314 9.54 -2.61 11.68
C GLY A 314 10.17 -2.21 13.01
N GLY A 315 11.40 -2.65 13.27
CA GLY A 315 12.12 -2.39 14.51
C GLY A 315 11.70 -3.28 15.69
N LEU A 316 10.74 -4.19 15.48
CA LEU A 316 10.31 -5.14 16.50
C LEU A 316 11.36 -6.26 16.66
N PRO A 317 11.79 -6.59 17.88
CA PRO A 317 12.67 -7.73 18.14
C PRO A 317 11.92 -9.04 17.89
N GLY A 318 12.60 -10.03 17.33
CA GLY A 318 11.98 -11.28 16.91
C GLY A 318 12.95 -12.46 16.81
N ARG A 319 12.43 -13.61 16.38
CA ARG A 319 13.23 -14.81 16.06
C ARG A 319 12.81 -15.37 14.71
N THR A 320 13.75 -15.74 13.86
CA THR A 320 13.42 -16.45 12.62
C THR A 320 12.85 -17.84 12.92
N GLU A 321 12.22 -18.47 11.91
CA GLU A 321 11.82 -19.90 11.91
C GLU A 321 12.93 -20.83 12.45
N LYS A 322 14.20 -20.51 12.20
CA LYS A 322 15.38 -21.25 12.71
C LYS A 322 15.84 -20.80 14.11
N GLY A 323 14.97 -20.17 14.89
CA GLY A 323 15.19 -19.69 16.26
C GLY A 323 16.15 -18.52 16.45
N LYS A 324 16.79 -18.01 15.37
CA LYS A 324 17.84 -16.97 15.44
C LYS A 324 17.23 -15.60 15.76
N ARG A 325 17.80 -14.89 16.74
CA ARG A 325 17.43 -13.49 17.05
C ARG A 325 17.54 -12.61 15.81
N THR A 326 16.54 -11.76 15.60
CA THR A 326 16.45 -10.82 14.48
C THR A 326 15.66 -9.57 14.89
N THR A 327 15.60 -8.58 14.01
CA THR A 327 14.74 -7.39 14.15
C THR A 327 13.99 -7.20 12.84
N THR A 328 12.68 -6.93 12.91
CA THR A 328 11.88 -6.69 11.70
C THR A 328 12.41 -5.48 10.93
N ARG A 329 12.50 -5.61 9.61
CA ARG A 329 13.03 -4.56 8.73
C ARG A 329 11.88 -3.67 8.25
N PRO A 330 12.04 -2.34 8.21
CA PRO A 330 11.05 -1.45 7.64
C PRO A 330 10.78 -1.77 6.17
N VAL A 331 9.55 -1.56 5.73
CA VAL A 331 9.16 -1.63 4.31
C VAL A 331 9.70 -0.38 3.62
N LYS A 332 10.66 -0.57 2.69
CA LYS A 332 11.34 0.53 1.98
C LYS A 332 11.04 0.59 0.47
N ALA A 333 10.41 -0.45 -0.09
CA ALA A 333 10.08 -0.51 -1.51
C ALA A 333 8.65 0.01 -1.73
N ILE A 334 8.47 0.94 -2.68
CA ILE A 334 7.18 1.56 -3.00
C ILE A 334 6.10 0.50 -3.26
N ASP A 335 6.39 -0.50 -4.10
CA ASP A 335 5.44 -1.56 -4.42
C ASP A 335 5.08 -2.43 -3.19
N GLY A 336 6.03 -2.64 -2.28
CA GLY A 336 5.80 -3.37 -1.03
C GLY A 336 4.94 -2.59 -0.04
N ASP A 337 5.13 -1.27 0.04
CA ASP A 337 4.35 -0.36 0.87
C ASP A 337 2.91 -0.27 0.37
N VAL A 338 2.70 0.02 -0.92
CA VAL A 338 1.37 0.12 -1.54
C VAL A 338 0.62 -1.22 -1.41
N LYS A 339 1.27 -2.34 -1.73
CA LYS A 339 0.66 -3.67 -1.64
C LYS A 339 0.25 -4.03 -0.21
N LEU A 340 1.09 -3.74 0.79
CA LEU A 340 0.78 -4.02 2.19
C LEU A 340 -0.34 -3.14 2.71
N ASN A 341 -0.31 -1.83 2.47
CA ASN A 341 -1.37 -0.92 2.93
C ASN A 341 -2.74 -1.30 2.35
N LYS A 342 -2.83 -1.57 1.04
CA LYS A 342 -4.08 -2.02 0.39
C LYS A 342 -4.63 -3.31 0.99
N ALA A 343 -3.76 -4.27 1.33
CA ALA A 343 -4.17 -5.53 1.95
C ALA A 343 -4.65 -5.35 3.40
N LEU A 344 -3.99 -4.50 4.18
CA LEU A 344 -4.42 -4.20 5.55
C LEU A 344 -5.74 -3.40 5.58
N TRP A 345 -5.93 -2.46 4.64
CA TRP A 345 -7.22 -1.79 4.43
C TRP A 345 -8.32 -2.80 4.08
N LEU A 346 -8.03 -3.75 3.19
CA LEU A 346 -8.94 -4.85 2.84
C LEU A 346 -9.35 -5.71 4.04
N ILE A 347 -8.41 -6.02 4.94
CA ILE A 347 -8.71 -6.74 6.18
C ILE A 347 -9.63 -5.89 7.06
N ALA A 348 -9.34 -4.60 7.26
CA ALA A 348 -10.19 -3.69 8.03
C ALA A 348 -11.62 -3.57 7.46
N GLU A 349 -11.76 -3.44 6.14
CA GLU A 349 -13.07 -3.48 5.47
C GLU A 349 -13.81 -4.79 5.70
N LYS A 350 -13.12 -5.94 5.67
CA LYS A 350 -13.77 -7.23 5.97
C LYS A 350 -14.24 -7.35 7.41
N PHE A 351 -13.48 -6.84 8.38
CA PHE A 351 -13.96 -6.73 9.77
C PHE A 351 -15.16 -5.78 9.88
N ARG A 352 -15.15 -4.66 9.15
CA ARG A 352 -16.27 -3.70 9.09
C ARG A 352 -17.56 -4.38 8.60
N THR A 353 -17.51 -5.05 7.45
CA THR A 353 -18.68 -5.75 6.85
C THR A 353 -19.17 -6.96 7.67
N LEU A 354 -18.35 -7.54 8.56
CA LEU A 354 -18.73 -8.70 9.38
C LEU A 354 -19.29 -8.31 10.76
N LYS A 355 -19.08 -7.07 11.22
CA LYS A 355 -19.53 -6.58 12.54
C LYS A 355 -20.54 -5.43 12.50
N GLY A 356 -20.54 -4.63 11.44
CA GLY A 356 -21.49 -3.54 11.19
C GLY A 356 -22.49 -3.93 10.11
#